data_AF-A0A350QF41-F1
#
_entry.id   AF-A0A350QF41-F1
#
_cell.length_a   1.000
_cell.length_b   1.000
_cell.length_c   1.000
_cell.angle_alpha   90.00
_cell.angle_beta   90.00
_cell.angle_gamma   90.00
#
_symmetry.space_group_name_H-M   'P 1'
#
loop_
_entity.id
_entity.type
_entity.pdbx_description
1 polymer ?
#
loop_
_entity_poly.entity_id
_entity_poly.type
_entity_poly.pdbx_seq_one_letter_code
_entity_poly.pdbx_strand_id
1 'polypeptide(L)'
;MSEEADDKMLKANIDIPADVSREAMHLLTRLIGPVADITDVLSDRIRFHRWKTALRVVERASVLAGERNRELSPVELKFLVPFIEEASLEAEDSELNEKWANLLVTAGTYTGVNYKWCVECLSAIDAWQARLLDTLACGKHQEDFFRPDGFTFRHSEQDFVGFVQGLEVCDESKLVEAVEAFGGYNLFFHNDDIPNTNEFSLYGVPEGASLLHLESLGLVTVNSASFINHGKRHFLLNVRLMPLGYEFVAACRGDED
;
A
#
# COMPACT_ATOMS: atom_id res chain seq x y z
N MET A 1 47.59 46.12 7.05
CA MET A 1 47.04 45.41 8.22
C MET A 1 45.72 44.84 7.77
N SER A 2 45.78 43.57 7.42
CA SER A 2 44.72 42.71 6.87
C SER A 2 43.80 42.24 7.98
N GLU A 3 42.49 42.30 7.74
CA GLU A 3 41.51 41.55 8.52
C GLU A 3 40.58 40.86 7.50
N GLU A 4 41.07 39.72 6.98
CA GLU A 4 40.25 38.72 6.30
C GLU A 4 39.40 38.03 7.37
N ALA A 5 38.10 38.31 7.36
CA ALA A 5 37.13 37.57 8.12
C ALA A 5 36.92 36.18 7.47
N ASP A 6 37.73 35.22 7.92
CA ASP A 6 37.40 33.83 8.24
C ASP A 6 36.17 33.24 7.52
N ASP A 7 36.29 33.04 6.20
CA ASP A 7 35.44 32.14 5.41
C ASP A 7 35.85 30.69 5.73
N LYS A 8 35.47 30.24 6.93
CA LYS A 8 35.52 28.81 7.29
C LYS A 8 34.40 28.09 6.54
N MET A 9 34.63 27.82 5.25
CA MET A 9 34.00 26.70 4.57
C MET A 9 34.26 25.44 5.41
N LEU A 10 33.23 24.98 6.13
CA LEU A 10 33.18 23.62 6.65
C LEU A 10 33.29 22.67 5.45
N LYS A 11 34.51 22.20 5.18
CA LYS A 11 34.71 21.01 4.37
C LYS A 11 34.27 19.83 5.22
N ALA A 12 32.97 19.53 5.19
CA ALA A 12 32.46 18.26 5.67
C ALA A 12 33.11 17.16 4.82
N ASN A 13 33.95 16.34 5.45
CA ASN A 13 34.58 15.20 4.83
C ASN A 13 33.55 14.05 4.88
N ILE A 14 32.66 14.04 3.89
CA ILE A 14 31.56 13.08 3.80
C ILE A 14 32.17 11.74 3.35
N ASP A 15 32.25 10.78 4.26
CA ASP A 15 32.64 9.40 3.93
C ASP A 15 31.42 8.67 3.36
N ILE A 16 31.05 9.03 2.13
CA ILE A 16 30.00 8.34 1.37
C ILE A 16 30.54 6.93 1.09
N PRO A 17 29.89 5.86 1.57
CA PRO A 17 30.34 4.51 1.28
C PRO A 17 30.45 4.31 -0.23
N ALA A 18 31.54 3.69 -0.70
CA ALA A 18 31.84 3.59 -2.13
C ALA A 18 30.78 2.80 -2.94
N ASP A 19 29.89 2.08 -2.26
CA ASP A 19 28.75 1.35 -2.83
C ASP A 19 27.43 2.15 -2.82
N VAL A 20 27.44 3.41 -2.36
CA VAL A 20 26.29 4.33 -2.40
C VAL A 20 26.29 5.11 -3.72
N SER A 21 25.19 5.01 -4.45
CA SER A 21 24.94 5.73 -5.69
C SER A 21 24.89 7.24 -5.45
N ARG A 22 25.73 8.00 -6.16
CA ARG A 22 25.81 9.47 -6.07
C ARG A 22 24.47 10.12 -6.42
N GLU A 23 23.73 9.45 -7.29
CA GLU A 23 22.41 9.78 -7.79
C GLU A 23 21.36 9.80 -6.67
N ALA A 24 21.37 8.81 -5.78
CA ALA A 24 20.45 8.75 -4.64
C ALA A 24 20.68 9.92 -3.67
N MET A 25 21.94 10.22 -3.35
CA MET A 25 22.30 11.36 -2.50
C MET A 25 21.92 12.69 -3.15
N HIS A 26 22.11 12.82 -4.47
CA HIS A 26 21.68 13.98 -5.22
C HIS A 26 20.15 14.14 -5.25
N LEU A 27 19.40 13.04 -5.32
CA LEU A 27 17.94 13.07 -5.20
C LEU A 27 17.50 13.55 -3.81
N LEU A 28 18.08 12.99 -2.74
CA LEU A 28 17.75 13.37 -1.37
C LEU A 28 18.01 14.86 -1.12
N THR A 29 19.16 15.37 -1.57
CA THR A 29 19.49 16.79 -1.44
C THR A 29 18.54 17.70 -2.22
N ARG A 30 18.06 17.27 -3.41
CA ARG A 30 17.00 17.97 -4.16
C ARG A 30 15.65 17.94 -3.45
N LEU A 31 15.30 16.82 -2.84
CA LEU A 31 14.01 16.62 -2.15
C LEU A 31 13.95 17.39 -0.81
N ILE A 32 15.08 17.53 -0.12
CA ILE A 32 15.20 18.14 1.22
C ILE A 32 15.52 19.65 1.14
N GLY A 33 16.25 20.10 0.12
CA GLY A 33 16.87 21.43 0.11
C GLY A 33 18.18 21.49 0.93
N PRO A 34 18.80 22.68 1.10
CA PRO A 34 20.17 22.85 1.62
C PRO A 34 20.37 22.56 3.13
N VAL A 35 19.52 21.76 3.77
CA VAL A 35 19.62 21.45 5.20
C VAL A 35 19.38 19.96 5.41
N ALA A 36 20.44 19.17 5.61
CA ALA A 36 20.45 18.03 6.54
C ALA A 36 21.82 17.31 6.56
N ASP A 37 22.48 17.37 7.72
CA ASP A 37 23.53 16.42 8.11
C ASP A 37 22.87 15.07 8.44
N ILE A 38 22.67 14.22 7.43
CA ILE A 38 22.10 12.87 7.59
C ILE A 38 23.18 11.86 8.07
N THR A 39 24.44 12.27 8.13
CA THR A 39 25.61 11.38 8.14
C THR A 39 26.16 11.05 9.53
N ASP A 40 25.84 11.81 10.57
CA ASP A 40 26.50 11.71 11.90
C ASP A 40 26.09 10.48 12.76
N VAL A 41 25.27 9.57 12.22
CA VAL A 41 24.62 8.50 12.99
C VAL A 41 25.14 7.09 12.63
N LEU A 42 26.07 6.99 11.67
CA LEU A 42 26.43 5.74 11.00
C LEU A 42 27.61 4.98 11.64
N SER A 43 27.41 4.38 12.83
CA SER A 43 28.41 3.52 13.50
C SER A 43 27.96 2.07 13.71
N ASP A 44 26.69 1.74 13.45
CA ASP A 44 26.14 0.40 13.71
C ASP A 44 25.86 -0.32 12.38
N ARG A 45 26.19 -1.61 12.28
CA ARG A 45 25.93 -2.45 11.09
C ARG A 45 24.43 -2.53 10.78
N ILE A 46 23.57 -2.50 11.81
CA ILE A 46 22.11 -2.47 11.63
C ILE A 46 21.71 -1.14 10.97
N ARG A 47 22.28 -0.02 11.42
CA ARG A 47 22.05 1.30 10.81
C ARG A 47 22.57 1.36 9.38
N PHE A 48 23.69 0.71 9.09
CA PHE A 48 24.25 0.64 7.74
C PHE A 48 23.33 -0.11 6.77
N HIS A 49 22.81 -1.29 7.15
CA HIS A 49 21.88 -2.03 6.30
C HIS A 49 20.58 -1.27 6.04
N ARG A 50 19.99 -0.70 7.10
CA ARG A 50 18.79 0.14 6.98
C ARG A 50 19.01 1.33 6.04
N TRP A 51 20.12 2.02 6.23
CA TRP A 51 20.51 3.14 5.38
C TRP A 51 20.65 2.72 3.91
N LYS A 52 21.25 1.55 3.65
CA LYS A 52 21.40 1.01 2.31
C LYS A 52 20.06 0.69 1.65
N THR A 53 19.10 0.11 2.37
CA THR A 53 17.74 -0.13 1.85
C THR A 53 17.05 1.17 1.46
N ALA A 54 17.05 2.17 2.36
CA ALA A 54 16.44 3.47 2.07
C ALA A 54 17.06 4.14 0.83
N LEU A 55 18.39 4.10 0.70
CA LEU A 55 19.08 4.65 -0.46
C LEU A 55 18.72 3.95 -1.77
N ARG A 56 18.55 2.63 -1.76
CA ARG A 56 18.10 1.89 -2.95
C ARG A 56 16.68 2.25 -3.36
N VAL A 57 15.79 2.41 -2.39
CA VAL A 57 14.41 2.88 -2.64
C VAL A 57 14.44 4.27 -3.31
N VAL A 58 15.27 5.18 -2.80
CA VAL A 58 15.47 6.52 -3.38
C VAL A 58 16.07 6.45 -4.78
N GLU A 59 17.11 5.62 -4.99
CA GLU A 59 17.72 5.41 -6.30
C GLU A 59 16.69 4.88 -7.30
N ARG A 60 15.91 3.87 -6.90
CA ARG A 60 14.83 3.31 -7.71
C ARG A 60 13.77 4.36 -8.05
N ALA A 61 13.40 5.22 -7.09
CA ALA A 61 12.48 6.33 -7.34
C ALA A 61 13.03 7.32 -8.38
N SER A 62 14.33 7.62 -8.34
CA SER A 62 14.97 8.46 -9.36
C SER A 62 14.90 7.84 -10.75
N VAL A 63 15.14 6.53 -10.86
CA VAL A 63 15.04 5.79 -12.12
C VAL A 63 13.60 5.82 -12.63
N LEU A 64 12.62 5.49 -11.79
CA LEU A 64 11.19 5.52 -12.11
C LEU A 64 10.72 6.90 -12.56
N ALA A 65 11.18 7.98 -11.91
CA ALA A 65 10.86 9.34 -12.33
C ALA A 65 11.42 9.65 -13.73
N GLY A 66 12.65 9.21 -14.03
CA GLY A 66 13.25 9.33 -15.35
C GLY A 66 12.52 8.53 -16.42
N GLU A 67 12.19 7.26 -16.14
CA GLU A 67 11.41 6.38 -17.03
C GLU A 67 10.03 6.99 -17.38
N ARG A 68 9.43 7.70 -16.42
CA ARG A 68 8.11 8.34 -16.57
C ARG A 68 8.18 9.80 -17.04
N ASN A 69 9.37 10.34 -17.32
CA ASN A 69 9.58 11.75 -17.64
C ASN A 69 8.95 12.73 -16.62
N ARG A 70 9.02 12.38 -15.33
CA ARG A 70 8.48 13.19 -14.23
C ARG A 70 9.58 14.00 -13.55
N GLU A 71 9.33 15.29 -13.35
CA GLU A 71 10.19 16.14 -12.53
C GLU A 71 9.73 16.09 -11.06
N LEU A 72 10.62 15.63 -10.18
CA LEU A 72 10.35 15.60 -8.75
C LEU A 72 10.56 16.98 -8.12
N SER A 73 9.53 17.44 -7.44
CA SER A 73 9.53 18.62 -6.58
C SER A 73 9.95 18.25 -5.14
N PRO A 74 10.46 19.21 -4.36
CA PRO A 74 10.70 19.00 -2.93
C PRO A 74 9.45 18.52 -2.20
N VAL A 75 9.61 17.52 -1.34
CA VAL A 75 8.52 16.93 -0.55
C VAL A 75 8.58 17.45 0.89
N GLU A 76 7.43 17.49 1.56
CA GLU A 76 7.38 17.96 2.94
C GLU A 76 8.10 17.01 3.91
N LEU A 77 8.85 17.55 4.87
CA LEU A 77 9.57 16.77 5.88
C LEU A 77 8.65 15.86 6.71
N LYS A 78 7.39 16.27 6.91
CA LYS A 78 6.37 15.48 7.62
C LYS A 78 6.07 14.13 6.94
N PHE A 79 6.36 14.02 5.65
CA PHE A 79 6.28 12.78 4.88
C PHE A 79 7.66 12.13 4.78
N LEU A 80 8.67 12.91 4.39
CA LEU A 80 9.98 12.36 4.03
C LEU A 80 10.70 11.69 5.20
N VAL A 81 10.60 12.24 6.41
CA VAL A 81 11.25 11.66 7.60
C VAL A 81 10.65 10.28 7.92
N PRO A 82 9.32 10.14 8.14
CA PRO A 82 8.71 8.83 8.31
C PRO A 82 8.96 7.87 7.14
N PHE A 83 8.93 8.38 5.89
CA PHE A 83 9.19 7.57 4.70
C PHE A 83 10.57 6.92 4.74
N ILE A 84 11.63 7.69 5.00
CA ILE A 84 13.00 7.15 5.06
C ILE A 84 13.12 6.16 6.22
N GLU A 85 12.54 6.47 7.38
CA GLU A 85 12.61 5.61 8.56
C GLU A 85 11.96 4.24 8.33
N GLU A 86 10.76 4.22 7.77
CA GLU A 86 9.99 2.99 7.54
C GLU A 86 10.51 2.21 6.32
N ALA A 87 10.78 2.87 5.19
CA ALA A 87 11.35 2.19 4.02
C ALA A 87 12.72 1.55 4.34
N SER A 88 13.47 2.10 5.31
CA SER A 88 14.74 1.51 5.74
C SER A 88 14.59 0.16 6.46
N LEU A 89 13.40 -0.16 6.97
CA LEU A 89 13.14 -1.41 7.71
C LEU A 89 12.85 -2.59 6.78
N GLU A 90 12.60 -2.34 5.50
CA GLU A 90 12.35 -3.39 4.52
C GLU A 90 13.57 -4.29 4.29
N ALA A 91 13.27 -5.55 3.96
CA ALA A 91 14.29 -6.44 3.42
C ALA A 91 14.77 -5.91 2.06
N GLU A 92 16.05 -6.13 1.77
CA GLU A 92 16.69 -5.64 0.55
C GLU A 92 16.02 -6.15 -0.74
N ASP A 93 15.49 -7.36 -0.72
CA ASP A 93 14.80 -8.05 -1.81
C ASP A 93 13.26 -8.00 -1.69
N SER A 94 12.73 -7.18 -0.76
CA SER A 94 11.29 -7.01 -0.56
C SER A 94 10.63 -6.44 -1.81
N GLU A 95 9.51 -7.05 -2.23
CA GLU A 95 8.64 -6.50 -3.28
C GLU A 95 8.06 -5.13 -2.89
N LEU A 96 7.99 -4.82 -1.59
CA LEU A 96 7.50 -3.54 -1.09
C LEU A 96 8.46 -2.38 -1.44
N ASN A 97 9.75 -2.64 -1.69
CA ASN A 97 10.71 -1.61 -2.09
C ASN A 97 10.27 -0.85 -3.36
N GLU A 98 9.62 -1.55 -4.31
CA GLU A 98 9.08 -0.92 -5.51
C GLU A 98 7.89 -0.01 -5.17
N LYS A 99 7.05 -0.40 -4.21
CA LYS A 99 5.91 0.42 -3.73
C LYS A 99 6.38 1.66 -2.98
N TRP A 100 7.44 1.52 -2.16
CA TRP A 100 8.09 2.66 -1.52
C TRP A 100 8.68 3.62 -2.55
N ALA A 101 9.36 3.11 -3.58
CA ALA A 101 9.93 3.95 -4.64
C ALA A 101 8.84 4.70 -5.43
N ASN A 102 7.75 4.02 -5.78
CA ASN A 102 6.60 4.65 -6.41
C ASN A 102 5.94 5.71 -5.54
N LEU A 103 5.76 5.44 -4.23
CA LEU A 103 5.19 6.39 -3.29
C LEU A 103 6.01 7.68 -3.24
N LEU A 104 7.34 7.60 -3.27
CA LEU A 104 8.21 8.78 -3.33
C LEU A 104 8.07 9.56 -4.64
N VAL A 105 7.99 8.86 -5.78
CA VAL A 105 7.75 9.50 -7.08
C VAL A 105 6.40 10.22 -7.08
N THR A 106 5.35 9.57 -6.61
CA THR A 106 4.01 10.14 -6.54
C THR A 106 4.00 11.36 -5.63
N ALA A 107 4.57 11.27 -4.43
CA ALA A 107 4.65 12.38 -3.48
C ALA A 107 5.46 13.57 -4.00
N GLY A 108 6.50 13.31 -4.80
CA GLY A 108 7.29 14.36 -5.45
C GLY A 108 6.65 14.95 -6.71
N THR A 109 5.57 14.37 -7.23
CA THR A 109 4.94 14.80 -8.49
C THR A 109 3.55 15.42 -8.27
N TYR A 110 2.76 14.85 -7.36
CA TYR A 110 1.36 15.21 -7.16
C TYR A 110 1.11 15.75 -5.75
N THR A 111 -0.01 16.43 -5.57
CA THR A 111 -0.47 16.97 -4.28
C THR A 111 -1.92 16.55 -4.04
N GLY A 112 -2.36 16.56 -2.78
CA GLY A 112 -3.76 16.25 -2.42
C GLY A 112 -3.95 14.89 -1.74
N VAL A 113 -3.00 13.97 -1.90
CA VAL A 113 -2.99 12.69 -1.17
C VAL A 113 -2.33 12.87 0.21
N ASN A 114 -2.87 12.20 1.23
CA ASN A 114 -2.23 12.13 2.54
C ASN A 114 -1.09 11.11 2.52
N TYR A 115 0.06 11.48 1.96
CA TYR A 115 1.20 10.56 1.83
C TYR A 115 1.76 10.06 3.17
N LYS A 116 1.57 10.80 4.27
CA LYS A 116 1.94 10.33 5.61
C LYS A 116 1.13 9.09 5.99
N TRP A 117 -0.17 9.11 5.73
CA TRP A 117 -1.03 7.95 5.94
C TRP A 117 -0.64 6.77 5.03
N CYS A 118 -0.23 7.04 3.78
CA CYS A 118 0.30 5.98 2.90
C CYS A 118 1.58 5.34 3.46
N VAL A 119 2.48 6.11 4.09
CA VAL A 119 3.66 5.56 4.78
C VAL A 119 3.22 4.64 5.93
N GLU A 120 2.28 5.09 6.75
CA GLU A 120 1.73 4.30 7.87
C GLU A 120 1.12 2.98 7.36
N CYS A 121 0.28 3.03 6.32
CA CYS A 121 -0.31 1.83 5.72
C CYS A 121 0.74 0.90 5.09
N LEU A 122 1.69 1.43 4.31
CA LEU A 122 2.68 0.59 3.63
C LEU A 122 3.62 -0.08 4.64
N SER A 123 3.98 0.61 5.72
CA SER A 123 4.78 0.04 6.83
C SER A 123 4.07 -1.06 7.61
N ALA A 124 2.73 -1.08 7.56
CA ALA A 124 1.91 -2.03 8.31
C ALA A 124 1.57 -3.31 7.52
N ILE A 125 1.74 -3.34 6.19
CA ILE A 125 1.30 -4.47 5.38
C ILE A 125 2.46 -5.36 4.92
N ASP A 126 2.16 -6.63 4.65
CA ASP A 126 3.10 -7.56 4.02
C ASP A 126 2.96 -7.60 2.48
N ALA A 127 3.86 -8.33 1.82
CA ALA A 127 3.86 -8.47 0.36
C ALA A 127 2.59 -9.17 -0.18
N TRP A 128 2.00 -10.10 0.57
CA TRP A 128 0.77 -10.77 0.14
C TRP A 128 -0.41 -9.81 0.16
N GLN A 129 -0.56 -9.05 1.23
CA GLN A 129 -1.57 -8.01 1.38
C GLN A 129 -1.43 -6.96 0.26
N ALA A 130 -0.20 -6.53 -0.04
CA ALA A 130 0.06 -5.55 -1.08
C ALA A 130 -0.33 -6.08 -2.49
N ARG A 131 -0.07 -7.35 -2.79
CA ARG A 131 -0.51 -8.01 -4.05
C ARG A 131 -2.03 -8.19 -4.12
N LEU A 132 -2.68 -8.49 -2.99
CA LEU A 132 -4.14 -8.56 -2.93
C LEU A 132 -4.75 -7.19 -3.27
N LEU A 133 -4.26 -6.11 -2.65
CA LEU A 133 -4.72 -4.75 -2.94
C LEU A 133 -4.53 -4.38 -4.41
N ASP A 134 -3.39 -4.74 -4.99
CA ASP A 134 -3.13 -4.57 -6.41
C ASP A 134 -4.18 -5.31 -7.28
N THR A 135 -4.48 -6.55 -6.92
CA THR A 135 -5.46 -7.38 -7.63
C THR A 135 -6.85 -6.75 -7.57
N LEU A 136 -7.25 -6.25 -6.39
CA LEU A 136 -8.55 -5.62 -6.19
C LEU A 136 -8.71 -4.28 -6.93
N ALA A 137 -7.61 -3.55 -7.12
CA ALA A 137 -7.58 -2.30 -7.88
C ALA A 137 -7.56 -2.52 -9.41
N CYS A 138 -7.11 -3.68 -9.88
CA CYS A 138 -6.94 -3.96 -11.30
C CYS A 138 -8.28 -3.93 -12.06
N GLY A 139 -8.29 -3.29 -13.24
CA GLY A 139 -9.43 -3.30 -14.15
C GLY A 139 -10.63 -2.43 -13.75
N LYS A 140 -10.48 -1.58 -12.73
CA LYS A 140 -11.52 -0.63 -12.29
C LYS A 140 -11.10 0.81 -12.57
N HIS A 141 -12.04 1.64 -13.02
CA HIS A 141 -11.80 3.08 -13.18
C HIS A 141 -11.90 3.78 -11.81
N GLN A 142 -11.11 4.83 -11.59
CA GLN A 142 -11.17 5.62 -10.36
C GLN A 142 -12.60 6.05 -10.05
N GLU A 143 -13.33 6.56 -11.05
CA GLU A 143 -14.72 7.04 -10.89
C GLU A 143 -15.64 5.99 -10.26
N ASP A 144 -15.40 4.69 -10.49
CA ASP A 144 -16.23 3.63 -9.93
C ASP A 144 -16.09 3.53 -8.40
N PHE A 145 -14.92 3.89 -7.86
CA PHE A 145 -14.71 3.97 -6.41
C PHE A 145 -15.30 5.23 -5.80
N PHE A 146 -15.33 6.35 -6.53
CA PHE A 146 -15.77 7.65 -6.05
C PHE A 146 -17.24 7.99 -6.29
N ARG A 147 -18.04 7.02 -6.75
CA ARG A 147 -19.50 7.15 -6.79
C ARG A 147 -20.09 7.15 -5.37
N PRO A 148 -21.16 7.93 -5.11
CA PRO A 148 -21.84 7.94 -3.81
C PRO A 148 -22.26 6.55 -3.32
N ASP A 149 -22.63 5.70 -4.27
CA ASP A 149 -22.98 4.30 -4.04
C ASP A 149 -21.73 3.47 -3.68
N GLY A 150 -20.58 3.73 -4.28
CA GLY A 150 -19.32 3.02 -3.97
C GLY A 150 -18.63 3.42 -2.66
N PHE A 151 -18.99 4.58 -2.07
CA PHE A 151 -18.22 5.19 -0.98
C PHE A 151 -18.65 4.80 0.44
N THR A 152 -19.90 4.35 0.63
CA THR A 152 -20.41 4.09 1.98
C THR A 152 -20.36 2.62 2.34
N PHE A 153 -19.84 2.31 3.53
CA PHE A 153 -19.89 0.97 4.11
C PHE A 153 -21.31 0.36 4.01
N ARG A 154 -22.33 1.18 4.30
CA ARG A 154 -23.74 0.77 4.22
C ARG A 154 -24.17 0.33 2.82
N HIS A 155 -23.71 1.00 1.77
CA HIS A 155 -24.06 0.59 0.42
C HIS A 155 -23.33 -0.70 0.03
N SER A 156 -22.05 -0.82 0.36
CA SER A 156 -21.29 -2.07 0.17
C SER A 156 -21.98 -3.26 0.87
N GLU A 157 -22.42 -3.04 2.11
CA GLU A 157 -23.18 -4.03 2.89
C GLU A 157 -24.54 -4.35 2.26
N GLN A 158 -25.30 -3.33 1.82
CA GLN A 158 -26.60 -3.52 1.17
C GLN A 158 -26.50 -4.28 -0.16
N ASP A 159 -25.52 -3.93 -1.00
CA ASP A 159 -25.25 -4.61 -2.26
C ASP A 159 -24.89 -6.08 -2.01
N PHE A 160 -24.03 -6.34 -1.02
CA PHE A 160 -23.68 -7.70 -0.61
C PHE A 160 -24.89 -8.49 -0.08
N VAL A 161 -25.70 -7.91 0.80
CA VAL A 161 -26.90 -8.57 1.33
C VAL A 161 -27.89 -8.88 0.22
N GLY A 162 -28.14 -7.92 -0.69
CA GLY A 162 -29.03 -8.11 -1.84
C GLY A 162 -28.53 -9.21 -2.77
N PHE A 163 -27.22 -9.27 -3.01
CA PHE A 163 -26.60 -10.34 -3.79
C PHE A 163 -26.76 -11.71 -3.13
N VAL A 164 -26.48 -11.82 -1.84
CA VAL A 164 -26.65 -13.08 -1.07
C VAL A 164 -28.10 -13.57 -1.12
N GLN A 165 -29.08 -12.68 -0.99
CA GLN A 165 -30.50 -13.03 -1.15
C GLN A 165 -30.80 -13.57 -2.56
N GLY A 166 -30.16 -13.02 -3.59
CA GLY A 166 -30.24 -13.55 -4.95
C GLY A 166 -29.68 -14.96 -5.08
N LEU A 167 -28.61 -15.29 -4.34
CA LEU A 167 -28.02 -16.63 -4.31
C LEU A 167 -28.93 -17.68 -3.67
N GLU A 168 -29.78 -17.32 -2.71
CA GLU A 168 -30.72 -18.26 -2.05
C GLU A 168 -31.69 -18.92 -3.04
N VAL A 169 -32.05 -18.20 -4.10
CA VAL A 169 -33.00 -18.65 -5.14
C VAL A 169 -32.32 -19.00 -6.47
N CYS A 170 -31.00 -18.85 -6.56
CA CYS A 170 -30.22 -19.18 -7.75
C CYS A 170 -30.21 -20.70 -7.99
N ASP A 171 -30.12 -21.11 -9.26
CA ASP A 171 -29.87 -22.51 -9.61
C ASP A 171 -28.52 -22.95 -9.01
N GLU A 172 -28.50 -24.08 -8.31
CA GLU A 172 -27.28 -24.63 -7.68
C GLU A 172 -26.11 -24.72 -8.68
N SER A 173 -26.42 -25.08 -9.94
CA SER A 173 -25.42 -25.21 -11.01
C SER A 173 -24.75 -23.90 -11.41
N LYS A 174 -25.32 -22.75 -11.04
CA LYS A 174 -24.85 -21.40 -11.38
C LYS A 174 -24.29 -20.63 -10.19
N LEU A 175 -24.28 -21.21 -8.98
CA LEU A 175 -23.84 -20.51 -7.78
C LEU A 175 -22.39 -20.01 -7.89
N VAL A 176 -21.47 -20.87 -8.31
CA VAL A 176 -20.04 -20.53 -8.41
C VAL A 176 -19.84 -19.40 -9.43
N GLU A 177 -20.45 -19.52 -10.61
CA GLU A 177 -20.40 -18.49 -11.65
C GLU A 177 -20.96 -17.15 -11.15
N ALA A 178 -22.08 -17.17 -10.42
CA ALA A 178 -22.68 -15.97 -9.85
C ALA A 178 -21.76 -15.29 -8.82
N VAL A 179 -21.09 -16.07 -7.95
CA VAL A 179 -20.13 -15.57 -6.97
C VAL A 179 -18.91 -14.96 -7.65
N GLU A 180 -18.36 -15.62 -8.67
CA GLU A 180 -17.23 -15.10 -9.44
C GLU A 180 -17.58 -13.78 -10.15
N ALA A 181 -18.81 -13.64 -10.63
CA ALA A 181 -19.30 -12.44 -11.31
C ALA A 181 -19.57 -11.24 -10.37
N PHE A 182 -19.72 -11.44 -9.05
CA PHE A 182 -20.05 -10.38 -8.10
C PHE A 182 -18.93 -9.36 -7.88
N GLY A 183 -17.71 -9.72 -8.28
CA GLY A 183 -16.52 -8.88 -8.17
C GLY A 183 -15.96 -8.79 -6.75
N GLY A 184 -14.73 -8.28 -6.66
CA GLY A 184 -13.93 -8.33 -5.43
C GLY A 184 -13.22 -9.67 -5.27
N TYR A 185 -12.71 -9.94 -4.07
CA TYR A 185 -12.09 -11.21 -3.71
C TYR A 185 -13.09 -12.03 -2.90
N ASN A 186 -13.50 -13.17 -3.44
CA ASN A 186 -14.54 -14.02 -2.88
C ASN A 186 -13.93 -15.30 -2.28
N LEU A 187 -14.24 -15.58 -1.02
CA LEU A 187 -14.04 -16.89 -0.40
C LEU A 187 -15.41 -17.55 -0.24
N PHE A 188 -15.64 -18.60 -1.04
CA PHE A 188 -16.90 -19.32 -1.06
C PHE A 188 -16.72 -20.73 -0.50
N PHE A 189 -17.45 -21.02 0.57
CA PHE A 189 -17.41 -22.31 1.25
C PHE A 189 -18.73 -23.04 0.99
N HIS A 190 -18.60 -24.26 0.45
CA HIS A 190 -19.71 -25.10 0.03
C HIS A 190 -19.64 -26.43 0.81
N ASN A 191 -20.78 -26.95 1.24
CA ASN A 191 -20.96 -28.23 1.96
C ASN A 191 -20.55 -28.25 3.46
N ASP A 192 -20.57 -29.48 4.01
CA ASP A 192 -20.49 -29.86 5.44
C ASP A 192 -19.20 -29.46 6.17
N ASP A 193 -18.22 -28.87 5.48
CA ASP A 193 -16.93 -28.46 6.04
C ASP A 193 -16.99 -27.12 6.81
N ILE A 194 -18.18 -26.63 7.14
CA ILE A 194 -18.36 -25.44 8.00
C ILE A 194 -18.55 -25.91 9.45
N PRO A 195 -17.52 -25.80 10.32
CA PRO A 195 -17.61 -26.24 11.69
C PRO A 195 -18.55 -25.31 12.47
N ASN A 196 -19.73 -25.81 12.79
CA ASN A 196 -20.83 -25.17 13.52
C ASN A 196 -21.61 -24.05 12.79
N THR A 197 -22.93 -24.23 12.81
CA THR A 197 -23.95 -23.60 11.96
C THR A 197 -24.41 -22.21 12.39
N ASN A 198 -23.80 -21.62 13.43
CA ASN A 198 -24.27 -20.36 14.02
C ASN A 198 -23.25 -19.22 14.00
N GLU A 199 -21.96 -19.49 13.87
CA GLU A 199 -20.92 -18.47 13.87
C GLU A 199 -19.84 -18.87 12.86
N PHE A 200 -19.80 -18.19 11.71
CA PHE A 200 -18.64 -18.33 10.85
C PHE A 200 -17.43 -17.73 11.55
N SER A 201 -16.34 -18.47 11.53
CA SER A 201 -15.07 -18.03 12.05
C SER A 201 -14.03 -18.01 10.95
N LEU A 202 -13.30 -16.90 10.85
CA LEU A 202 -12.07 -16.83 10.05
C LEU A 202 -10.92 -17.64 10.68
N TYR A 203 -11.13 -18.24 11.85
CA TYR A 203 -10.15 -19.09 12.49
C TYR A 203 -9.83 -20.31 11.62
N GLY A 204 -8.56 -20.43 11.20
CA GLY A 204 -8.10 -21.49 10.32
C GLY A 204 -8.17 -21.17 8.83
N VAL A 205 -8.75 -20.01 8.44
CA VAL A 205 -8.59 -19.46 7.09
C VAL A 205 -7.20 -18.79 7.04
N PRO A 206 -6.26 -19.28 6.22
CA PRO A 206 -4.88 -18.76 6.20
C PRO A 206 -4.81 -17.25 5.99
N GLU A 207 -5.71 -16.70 5.17
CA GLU A 207 -5.79 -15.29 4.81
C GLU A 207 -6.61 -14.44 5.79
N GLY A 208 -7.37 -15.07 6.70
CA GLY A 208 -8.40 -14.38 7.50
C GLY A 208 -7.86 -13.22 8.33
N ALA A 209 -6.71 -13.42 8.99
CA ALA A 209 -6.06 -12.37 9.79
C ALA A 209 -5.58 -11.20 8.91
N SER A 210 -5.02 -11.49 7.73
CA SER A 210 -4.54 -10.48 6.79
C SER A 210 -5.68 -9.64 6.22
N LEU A 211 -6.86 -10.25 5.99
CA LEU A 211 -8.05 -9.55 5.52
C LEU A 211 -8.61 -8.58 6.59
N LEU A 212 -8.74 -9.06 7.84
CA LEU A 212 -9.18 -8.22 8.96
C LEU A 212 -8.20 -7.09 9.26
N HIS A 213 -6.90 -7.33 9.05
CA HIS A 213 -5.89 -6.30 9.17
C HIS A 213 -6.04 -5.22 8.08
N LEU A 214 -6.25 -5.61 6.83
CA LEU A 214 -6.49 -4.63 5.76
C LEU A 214 -7.77 -3.82 5.99
N GLU A 215 -8.81 -4.44 6.56
CA GLU A 215 -10.04 -3.75 6.94
C GLU A 215 -9.80 -2.76 8.09
N SER A 216 -8.99 -3.13 9.10
CA SER A 216 -8.67 -2.22 10.22
C SER A 216 -7.85 -1.01 9.79
N LEU A 217 -7.07 -1.13 8.71
CA LEU A 217 -6.38 -0.02 8.04
C LEU A 217 -7.31 0.83 7.16
N GLY A 218 -8.56 0.41 6.96
CA GLY A 218 -9.54 1.09 6.09
C GLY A 218 -9.29 0.91 4.59
N LEU A 219 -8.45 -0.05 4.20
CA LEU A 219 -8.08 -0.28 2.81
C LEU A 219 -9.12 -1.13 2.07
N VAL A 220 -9.82 -2.02 2.79
CA VAL A 220 -10.86 -2.89 2.25
C VAL A 220 -12.06 -2.95 3.17
N THR A 221 -13.20 -3.44 2.66
CA THR A 221 -14.31 -3.96 3.47
C THR A 221 -14.36 -5.46 3.37
N VAL A 222 -14.62 -6.13 4.48
CA VAL A 222 -14.82 -7.58 4.56
C VAL A 222 -16.28 -7.85 4.92
N ASN A 223 -17.06 -8.22 3.92
CA ASN A 223 -18.46 -8.61 4.10
C ASN A 223 -18.57 -10.13 4.20
N SER A 224 -19.50 -10.62 5.02
CA SER A 224 -19.64 -12.06 5.21
C SER A 224 -21.08 -12.47 5.51
N ALA A 225 -21.53 -13.58 4.95
CA ALA A 225 -22.89 -14.10 5.16
C ALA A 225 -22.96 -15.61 4.99
N SER A 226 -23.85 -16.23 5.76
CA SER A 226 -24.32 -17.59 5.49
C SER A 226 -25.69 -17.55 4.84
N PHE A 227 -25.94 -18.42 3.87
CA PHE A 227 -27.23 -18.53 3.21
C PHE A 227 -27.58 -19.98 2.92
N ILE A 228 -28.86 -20.27 2.65
CA ILE A 228 -29.32 -21.61 2.29
C ILE A 228 -29.80 -21.57 0.85
N ASN A 229 -29.24 -22.45 0.02
CA ASN A 229 -29.65 -22.65 -1.36
C ASN A 229 -29.91 -24.14 -1.59
N HIS A 230 -31.07 -24.49 -2.17
CA HIS A 230 -31.47 -25.89 -2.41
C HIS A 230 -31.30 -26.84 -1.21
N GLY A 231 -31.52 -26.32 0.01
CA GLY A 231 -31.40 -27.09 1.26
C GLY A 231 -29.98 -27.28 1.77
N LYS A 232 -28.97 -26.74 1.08
CA LYS A 232 -27.56 -26.74 1.50
C LYS A 232 -27.19 -25.38 2.07
N ARG A 233 -26.38 -25.38 3.12
CA ARG A 233 -25.82 -24.15 3.70
C ARG A 233 -24.54 -23.79 2.95
N HIS A 234 -24.41 -22.51 2.65
CA HIS A 234 -23.21 -21.92 2.08
C HIS A 234 -22.73 -20.78 2.95
N PHE A 235 -21.45 -20.48 2.82
CA PHE A 235 -20.86 -19.29 3.39
C PHE A 235 -20.10 -18.53 2.32
N LEU A 236 -20.27 -17.21 2.31
CA LEU A 236 -19.59 -16.31 1.41
C LEU A 236 -18.93 -15.20 2.23
N LEU A 237 -17.64 -15.00 1.99
CA LEU A 237 -16.91 -13.81 2.37
C LEU A 237 -16.51 -13.06 1.11
N ASN A 238 -16.77 -11.76 1.09
CA ASN A 238 -16.45 -10.87 0.00
C ASN A 238 -15.56 -9.73 0.50
N VAL A 239 -14.42 -9.54 -0.14
CA VAL A 239 -13.49 -8.45 0.15
C VAL A 239 -13.51 -7.48 -1.02
N ARG A 240 -13.70 -6.20 -0.73
CA ARG A 240 -13.74 -5.12 -1.72
C ARG A 240 -12.81 -3.99 -1.31
N LEU A 241 -12.11 -3.44 -2.29
CA LEU A 241 -11.26 -2.27 -2.09
C LEU A 241 -12.13 -1.06 -1.76
N MET A 242 -11.75 -0.35 -0.70
CA MET A 242 -12.37 0.92 -0.32
C MET A 242 -11.73 2.08 -1.08
N PRO A 243 -12.39 3.24 -1.15
CA PRO A 243 -11.80 4.39 -1.85
C PRO A 243 -10.45 4.83 -1.30
N LEU A 244 -10.26 4.84 0.02
CA LEU A 244 -8.94 5.08 0.62
C LEU A 244 -7.94 3.99 0.20
N GLY A 245 -8.37 2.74 0.15
CA GLY A 245 -7.56 1.64 -0.39
C GLY A 245 -7.15 1.87 -1.84
N TYR A 246 -8.03 2.42 -2.67
CA TYR A 246 -7.72 2.79 -4.04
C TYR A 246 -6.69 3.92 -4.11
N GLU A 247 -6.88 5.01 -3.37
CA GLU A 247 -5.91 6.12 -3.30
C GLU A 247 -4.53 5.63 -2.84
N PHE A 248 -4.50 4.74 -1.84
CA PHE A 248 -3.27 4.09 -1.37
C PHE A 248 -2.59 3.30 -2.49
N VAL A 249 -3.32 2.42 -3.18
CA VAL A 249 -2.77 1.61 -4.26
C VAL A 249 -2.28 2.48 -5.42
N ALA A 250 -3.06 3.49 -5.83
CA ALA A 250 -2.67 4.42 -6.88
C ALA A 250 -1.37 5.14 -6.52
N ALA A 251 -1.25 5.64 -5.28
CA ALA A 251 -0.04 6.29 -4.81
C ALA A 251 1.18 5.36 -4.82
N CYS A 252 1.01 4.10 -4.43
CA CYS A 252 2.06 3.08 -4.39
C CYS A 252 2.37 2.42 -5.75
N ARG A 253 1.56 2.64 -6.78
CA ARG A 253 1.86 2.24 -8.18
C ARG A 253 2.49 3.35 -8.99
N GLY A 254 2.20 4.60 -8.62
CA GLY A 254 2.55 5.77 -9.41
C GLY A 254 1.67 5.94 -10.64
N ASP A 255 0.49 5.30 -10.64
CA ASP A 255 -0.57 5.52 -11.61
C ASP A 255 -1.11 6.96 -11.46
N GLU A 256 -1.55 7.56 -12.56
CA GLU A 256 -2.29 8.82 -12.51
C GLU A 256 -3.73 8.58 -12.08
N ASP A 257 -4.36 9.61 -11.51
CA ASP A 257 -5.81 9.75 -11.52
C ASP A 257 -6.34 9.79 -12.97
#